data_AF-A0A3D6EN34-F1
#
_entry.id   AF-A0A3D6EN34-F1
#
_cell.length_a   1.000
_cell.length_b   1.000
_cell.length_c   1.000
_cell.angle_alpha   90.00
_cell.angle_beta   90.00
_cell.angle_gamma   90.00
#
_symmetry.space_group_name_H-M   'P 1'
#
loop_
_entity.id
_entity.type
_entity.pdbx_description
1 polymer ?
#
loop_
_entity_poly.entity_id
_entity_poly.type
_entity_poly.pdbx_seq_one_letter_code
_entity_poly.pdbx_strand_id
1 'polypeptide(L)'
;MGVARALAVDPEILVMDEPFSQVDALTAEALRAEIMDIWADKERNPSAILMVSQSIREALLMADRVAVLSGSPGTLRTIVDVPLPRPRDSRSPEFMKLVDHLHDIITSAELPDVQVTVPVPSASQEEDQVEPLPMVQSADILGLLEFLEAQGGTSDLFQVASHTHVPFERVLTTVKAAEMLDLVDTPKRSVLLTPLGKRFVNANMDDRKDLWRAQLLELRLFRVVKEMLHLEEGELPKEALLQEIATRLPMEDPEATFETIVAWGRFGELFAYREERGVLTPE
;
A
#
# COMPACT_ATOMS: atom_id res chain seq x y z
N MET A 1 -16.75 -9.22 -21.09
CA MET A 1 -17.82 -10.25 -21.23
C MET A 1 -18.91 -10.16 -20.15
N GLY A 2 -18.63 -9.77 -18.90
CA GLY A 2 -19.64 -9.67 -17.83
C GLY A 2 -20.73 -8.61 -18.07
N VAL A 3 -20.34 -7.34 -18.23
CA VAL A 3 -21.27 -6.20 -18.29
C VAL A 3 -22.35 -6.34 -19.38
N ALA A 4 -21.97 -6.69 -20.61
CA ALA A 4 -22.94 -6.87 -21.71
C ALA A 4 -23.99 -7.95 -21.41
N ARG A 5 -23.61 -9.02 -20.69
CA ARG A 5 -24.55 -10.07 -20.24
C ARG A 5 -25.46 -9.58 -19.10
N ALA A 6 -24.95 -8.72 -18.22
CA ALA A 6 -25.75 -8.10 -17.16
C ALA A 6 -26.79 -7.12 -17.73
N LEU A 7 -26.41 -6.30 -18.72
CA LEU A 7 -27.33 -5.37 -19.39
C LEU A 7 -28.38 -6.09 -20.25
N ALA A 8 -28.04 -7.24 -20.85
CA ALA A 8 -28.94 -8.00 -21.72
C ALA A 8 -30.20 -8.57 -21.01
N VAL A 9 -30.26 -8.53 -19.68
CA VAL A 9 -31.45 -8.94 -18.90
C VAL A 9 -32.27 -7.75 -18.35
N ASP A 10 -32.00 -6.54 -18.83
CA ASP A 10 -32.70 -5.29 -18.45
C ASP A 10 -32.81 -5.06 -16.93
N PRO A 11 -31.69 -5.05 -16.18
CA PRO A 11 -31.71 -5.12 -14.72
C PRO A 11 -32.07 -3.77 -14.08
N GLU A 12 -33.05 -3.73 -13.18
CA GLU A 12 -33.40 -2.51 -12.42
C GLU A 12 -32.20 -1.92 -11.63
N ILE A 13 -31.37 -2.80 -11.07
CA ILE A 13 -30.12 -2.45 -10.37
C ILE A 13 -28.96 -3.20 -11.01
N LEU A 14 -27.97 -2.46 -11.51
CA LEU A 14 -26.72 -3.01 -12.03
C LEU A 14 -25.64 -2.95 -10.93
N VAL A 15 -25.19 -4.11 -10.47
CA VAL A 15 -24.05 -4.24 -9.56
C VAL A 15 -22.83 -4.71 -10.34
N MET A 16 -21.70 -4.02 -10.17
CA MET A 16 -20.44 -4.33 -10.84
C MET A 16 -19.27 -4.36 -9.84
N ASP A 17 -18.39 -5.33 -10.01
CA ASP A 17 -17.17 -5.49 -9.23
C ASP A 17 -15.98 -5.50 -10.21
N GLU A 18 -15.07 -4.55 -10.04
CA GLU A 18 -13.92 -4.28 -10.93
C GLU A 18 -14.19 -4.38 -12.45
N PRO A 19 -15.30 -3.78 -12.97
CA PRO A 19 -15.86 -4.10 -14.30
C PRO A 19 -14.93 -3.88 -15.51
N PHE A 20 -13.91 -3.02 -15.38
CA PHE A 20 -12.99 -2.68 -16.48
C PHE A 20 -11.52 -3.03 -16.20
N SER A 21 -11.22 -3.59 -15.01
CA SER A 21 -9.85 -3.90 -14.55
C SER A 21 -9.05 -4.80 -15.50
N GLN A 22 -9.72 -5.76 -16.15
CA GLN A 22 -9.12 -6.74 -17.07
C GLN A 22 -9.26 -6.35 -18.55
N VAL A 23 -9.60 -5.10 -18.85
CA VAL A 23 -9.85 -4.60 -20.20
C VAL A 23 -8.79 -3.56 -20.56
N ASP A 24 -8.33 -3.55 -21.82
CA ASP A 24 -7.38 -2.53 -22.27
C ASP A 24 -7.97 -1.11 -22.17
N ALA A 25 -7.11 -0.11 -22.01
CA ALA A 25 -7.53 1.25 -21.68
C ALA A 25 -8.53 1.87 -22.68
N LEU A 26 -8.40 1.58 -23.98
CA LEU A 26 -9.28 2.12 -25.03
C LEU A 26 -10.64 1.42 -25.03
N THR A 27 -10.65 0.09 -24.94
CA THR A 27 -11.89 -0.68 -24.85
C THR A 27 -12.63 -0.37 -23.54
N ALA A 28 -11.90 -0.15 -22.44
CA ALA A 28 -12.46 0.27 -21.16
C ALA A 28 -13.08 1.67 -21.24
N GLU A 29 -12.46 2.61 -21.96
CA GLU A 29 -13.03 3.96 -22.21
C GLU A 29 -14.33 3.88 -23.01
N ALA A 30 -14.36 3.08 -24.09
CA ALA A 30 -15.55 2.85 -24.89
C ALA A 30 -16.69 2.22 -24.08
N LEU A 31 -16.41 1.15 -23.31
CA LEU A 31 -17.42 0.50 -22.47
C LEU A 31 -17.98 1.42 -21.38
N ARG A 32 -17.14 2.28 -20.78
CA ARG A 32 -17.60 3.29 -19.82
C ARG A 32 -18.54 4.29 -20.50
N ALA A 33 -18.20 4.79 -21.69
CA ALA A 33 -19.09 5.65 -22.46
C ALA A 33 -20.45 4.99 -22.75
N GLU A 34 -20.47 3.75 -23.24
CA GLU A 34 -21.72 3.01 -23.50
C GLU A 34 -22.61 2.86 -22.25
N ILE A 35 -22.02 2.52 -21.09
CA ILE A 35 -22.77 2.42 -19.82
C ILE A 35 -23.31 3.78 -19.39
N MET A 36 -22.54 4.85 -19.56
CA MET A 36 -22.97 6.20 -19.20
C MET A 36 -24.06 6.74 -20.13
N ASP A 37 -24.05 6.36 -21.41
CA ASP A 37 -25.12 6.67 -22.37
C ASP A 37 -26.42 5.94 -22.01
N ILE A 38 -26.35 4.66 -21.63
CA ILE A 38 -27.51 3.91 -21.11
C ILE A 38 -28.03 4.56 -19.82
N TRP A 39 -27.15 4.93 -18.89
CA TRP A 39 -27.51 5.62 -17.64
C TRP A 39 -28.12 7.01 -17.85
N ALA A 40 -27.81 7.68 -18.97
CA ALA A 40 -28.38 8.98 -19.30
C ALA A 40 -29.86 8.88 -19.73
N ASP A 41 -30.27 7.75 -20.33
CA ASP A 41 -31.65 7.48 -20.69
C ASP A 41 -32.47 7.04 -19.47
N LYS A 42 -33.16 8.01 -18.84
CA LYS A 42 -33.98 7.77 -17.62
C LYS A 42 -35.28 7.00 -17.86
N GLU A 43 -35.58 6.63 -19.11
CA GLU A 43 -36.69 5.72 -19.43
C GLU A 43 -36.23 4.25 -19.55
N ARG A 44 -34.92 3.98 -19.37
CA ARG A 44 -34.32 2.63 -19.45
C ARG A 44 -33.71 2.18 -18.12
N ASN A 45 -33.55 0.86 -18.02
CA ASN A 45 -32.74 0.24 -16.98
C ASN A 45 -31.23 0.31 -17.33
N PRO A 46 -30.33 0.36 -16.32
CA PRO A 46 -30.62 0.29 -14.89
C PRO A 46 -31.05 1.62 -14.26
N SER A 47 -31.99 1.54 -13.32
CA SER A 47 -32.44 2.67 -12.48
C SER A 47 -31.45 3.02 -11.36
N ALA A 48 -30.58 2.08 -10.96
CA ALA A 48 -29.45 2.33 -10.06
C ALA A 48 -28.20 1.52 -10.47
N ILE A 49 -27.02 2.11 -10.30
CA ILE A 49 -25.73 1.45 -10.51
C ILE A 49 -24.94 1.47 -9.19
N LEU A 50 -24.47 0.30 -8.76
CA LEU A 50 -23.47 0.14 -7.70
C LEU A 50 -22.21 -0.44 -8.33
N MET A 51 -21.05 0.19 -8.07
CA MET A 51 -19.78 -0.23 -8.63
C MET A 51 -18.70 -0.23 -7.54
N VAL A 52 -17.94 -1.32 -7.46
CA VAL A 52 -16.65 -1.39 -6.77
C VAL A 52 -15.56 -1.18 -7.81
N SER A 53 -14.60 -0.29 -7.52
CA SER A 53 -13.47 0.03 -8.40
C SER A 53 -12.30 0.55 -7.58
N GLN A 54 -11.11 -0.01 -7.80
CA GLN A 54 -9.81 0.46 -7.31
C GLN A 54 -9.36 1.77 -8.01
N SER A 55 -10.07 2.23 -9.03
CA SER A 55 -9.75 3.46 -9.76
C SER A 55 -10.60 4.64 -9.31
N ILE A 56 -10.01 5.56 -8.55
CA ILE A 56 -10.67 6.82 -8.13
C ILE A 56 -11.17 7.62 -9.33
N ARG A 57 -10.39 7.68 -10.43
CA ARG A 57 -10.80 8.40 -11.65
C ARG A 57 -12.03 7.78 -12.29
N GLU A 58 -12.16 6.45 -12.26
CA GLU A 58 -13.32 5.74 -12.77
C GLU A 58 -14.56 5.98 -11.90
N ALA A 59 -14.41 5.84 -10.58
CA ALA A 59 -15.46 6.15 -9.62
C ALA A 59 -15.96 7.60 -9.79
N LEU A 60 -15.05 8.57 -9.94
CA LEU A 60 -15.40 9.99 -10.17
C LEU A 60 -15.93 10.29 -11.58
N LEU A 61 -15.59 9.49 -12.60
CA LEU A 61 -16.20 9.63 -13.93
C LEU A 61 -17.65 9.14 -13.94
N MET A 62 -17.92 8.02 -13.26
CA MET A 62 -19.20 7.31 -13.38
C MET A 62 -20.20 7.62 -12.26
N ALA A 63 -19.78 7.73 -10.99
CA ALA A 63 -20.69 7.73 -9.84
C ALA A 63 -21.20 9.14 -9.46
N ASP A 64 -22.42 9.23 -8.92
CA ASP A 64 -22.91 10.47 -8.29
C ASP A 64 -22.36 10.67 -6.87
N ARG A 65 -21.98 9.56 -6.22
CA ARG A 65 -21.45 9.50 -4.85
C ARG A 65 -20.42 8.39 -4.75
N VAL A 66 -19.33 8.63 -4.03
CA VAL A 66 -18.27 7.64 -3.76
C VAL A 66 -18.26 7.33 -2.27
N ALA A 67 -18.56 6.08 -1.91
CA ALA A 67 -18.41 5.58 -0.55
C ALA A 67 -16.98 5.08 -0.34
N VAL A 68 -16.29 5.64 0.66
CA VAL A 68 -14.93 5.21 1.03
C VAL A 68 -15.01 4.29 2.24
N LEU A 69 -14.52 3.06 2.07
CA LEU A 69 -14.37 2.10 3.15
C LEU A 69 -13.00 2.25 3.81
N SER A 70 -12.90 1.91 5.10
CA SER A 70 -11.62 1.78 5.80
C SER A 70 -10.94 0.44 5.51
N GLY A 71 -9.63 0.35 5.78
CA GLY A 71 -8.92 -0.92 5.90
C GLY A 71 -9.50 -1.82 7.01
N SER A 72 -8.93 -3.02 7.17
CA SER A 72 -9.48 -4.07 8.04
C SER A 72 -9.61 -3.60 9.51
N PRO A 73 -10.80 -3.73 10.16
CA PRO A 73 -12.06 -4.22 9.62
C PRO A 73 -12.80 -3.17 8.76
N GLY A 74 -13.28 -3.59 7.58
CA GLY A 74 -13.90 -2.69 6.60
C GLY A 74 -15.19 -2.03 7.09
N THR A 75 -15.10 -0.77 7.50
CA THR A 75 -16.24 0.08 7.91
C THR A 75 -16.42 1.24 6.94
N LEU A 76 -17.65 1.75 6.79
CA LEU A 76 -17.91 2.94 5.99
C LEU A 76 -17.31 4.16 6.68
N ARG A 77 -16.24 4.73 6.11
CA ARG A 77 -15.55 5.89 6.68
C ARG A 77 -16.24 7.19 6.32
N THR A 78 -16.59 7.37 5.04
CA THR A 78 -17.26 8.58 4.54
C THR A 78 -17.95 8.32 3.21
N ILE A 79 -18.85 9.22 2.83
CA ILE A 79 -19.45 9.29 1.49
C ILE A 79 -19.15 10.68 0.94
N VAL A 80 -18.55 10.74 -0.26
CA VAL A 80 -18.23 11.98 -0.97
C VAL A 80 -19.20 12.14 -2.13
N ASP A 81 -19.97 13.23 -2.15
CA ASP A 81 -20.80 13.60 -3.30
C ASP A 81 -19.91 14.07 -4.47
N VAL A 82 -20.33 13.75 -5.70
CA VAL A 82 -19.61 14.14 -6.93
C VAL A 82 -20.46 15.16 -7.70
N PRO A 83 -20.44 16.47 -7.31
CA PRO A 83 -21.35 17.50 -7.84
C PRO A 83 -21.07 17.93 -9.29
N LEU A 84 -20.26 17.16 -10.03
CA LEU A 84 -19.92 17.47 -11.42
C LEU A 84 -20.99 16.92 -12.37
N PRO A 85 -21.57 17.75 -13.26
CA PRO A 85 -22.51 17.30 -14.27
C PRO A 85 -21.83 16.35 -15.26
N ARG A 86 -22.63 15.48 -15.88
CA ARG A 86 -22.17 14.57 -16.95
C ARG A 86 -22.46 15.20 -18.34
N PRO A 87 -21.63 14.96 -19.37
CA PRO A 87 -20.36 14.24 -19.32
C PRO A 87 -19.27 15.03 -18.56
N ARG A 88 -18.43 14.32 -17.81
CA ARG A 88 -17.39 14.92 -16.96
C ARG A 88 -16.06 15.03 -17.71
N ASP A 89 -15.43 16.20 -17.67
CA ASP A 89 -14.06 16.37 -18.16
C ASP A 89 -13.05 15.97 -17.06
N SER A 90 -12.35 14.85 -17.29
CA SER A 90 -11.31 14.32 -16.40
C SER A 90 -10.06 15.21 -16.28
N ARG A 91 -9.94 16.23 -17.12
CA ARG A 91 -8.87 17.24 -17.12
C ARG A 91 -9.29 18.56 -16.47
N SER A 92 -10.58 18.71 -16.12
CA SER A 92 -11.06 19.94 -15.47
C SER A 92 -10.44 20.14 -14.07
N PRO A 93 -10.13 21.37 -13.65
CA PRO A 93 -9.59 21.65 -12.32
C PRO A 93 -10.51 21.15 -11.19
N GLU A 94 -11.82 21.17 -11.40
CA GLU A 94 -12.84 20.72 -10.45
C GLU A 94 -12.83 19.20 -10.29
N PHE A 95 -12.63 18.45 -11.38
CA PHE A 95 -12.46 17.00 -11.34
C PHE A 95 -11.15 16.62 -10.65
N MET A 96 -10.05 17.29 -10.99
CA MET A 96 -8.76 17.05 -10.35
C MET A 96 -8.80 17.33 -8.84
N LYS A 97 -9.48 18.39 -8.38
CA LYS A 97 -9.70 18.62 -6.94
C LYS A 97 -10.48 17.50 -6.24
N LEU A 98 -11.43 16.86 -6.91
CA LEU A 98 -12.17 15.72 -6.34
C LEU A 98 -11.33 14.44 -6.32
N VAL A 99 -10.49 14.22 -7.35
CA VAL A 99 -9.47 13.16 -7.36
C VAL A 99 -8.53 13.35 -6.18
N ASP A 100 -7.98 14.56 -6.03
CA ASP A 100 -7.13 14.96 -4.91
C ASP A 100 -7.81 14.75 -3.56
N HIS A 101 -9.09 15.11 -3.42
CA HIS A 101 -9.82 15.00 -2.15
C HIS A 101 -10.09 13.54 -1.74
N LEU A 102 -10.48 12.68 -2.68
CA LEU A 102 -10.63 11.24 -2.39
C LEU A 102 -9.29 10.58 -2.07
N HIS A 103 -8.22 10.99 -2.76
CA HIS A 103 -6.86 10.58 -2.45
C HIS A 103 -6.41 11.00 -1.04
N ASP A 104 -6.68 12.24 -0.60
CA ASP A 104 -6.42 12.67 0.79
C ASP A 104 -7.12 11.75 1.78
N ILE A 105 -8.41 11.49 1.58
CA ILE A 105 -9.19 10.64 2.48
C ILE A 105 -8.53 9.26 2.57
N ILE A 106 -8.24 8.59 1.45
CA ILE A 106 -7.66 7.25 1.47
C ILE A 106 -6.25 7.24 2.09
N THR A 107 -5.38 8.18 1.70
CA THR A 107 -4.00 8.23 2.22
C THR A 107 -3.96 8.51 3.72
N SER A 108 -4.81 9.41 4.22
CA SER A 108 -4.98 9.65 5.66
C SER A 108 -5.70 8.52 6.41
N ALA A 109 -5.98 7.37 5.78
CA ALA A 109 -6.34 6.12 6.46
C ALA A 109 -5.10 5.25 6.72
N GLU A 110 -4.29 5.09 5.68
CA GLU A 110 -3.15 4.17 5.61
C GLU A 110 -1.92 4.75 6.33
N LEU A 111 -1.77 6.07 6.30
CA LEU A 111 -0.69 6.83 6.94
C LEU A 111 -1.30 7.98 7.77
N PRO A 112 -1.51 7.80 9.09
CA PRO A 112 -1.95 8.89 9.95
C PRO A 112 -0.84 9.93 10.12
N ASP A 113 -1.06 11.10 9.52
CA ASP A 113 -0.18 12.29 9.39
C ASP A 113 0.43 12.87 10.70
N VAL A 114 0.13 12.26 11.86
CA VAL A 114 0.54 12.72 13.19
C VAL A 114 0.68 11.50 14.11
N GLN A 115 1.78 11.41 14.87
CA GLN A 115 1.81 10.65 16.13
C GLN A 115 0.77 11.28 17.08
N VAL A 116 -0.47 10.79 17.05
CA VAL A 116 -1.52 11.30 17.92
C VAL A 116 -1.19 10.88 19.34
N THR A 117 -0.54 11.77 20.10
CA THR A 117 -0.38 11.66 21.54
C THR A 117 -1.74 11.87 22.22
N VAL A 118 -2.62 10.87 22.08
CA VAL A 118 -3.75 10.69 22.99
C VAL A 118 -3.13 10.35 24.35
N PRO A 119 -3.55 10.95 25.47
CA PRO A 119 -3.13 10.49 26.78
C PRO A 119 -3.81 9.16 27.09
N VAL A 120 -3.18 8.06 26.66
CA VAL A 120 -3.59 6.68 26.98
C VAL A 120 -3.20 6.36 28.43
N PRO A 121 -4.03 5.65 29.22
CA PRO A 121 -3.67 5.28 30.58
C PRO A 121 -2.60 4.17 30.63
N SER A 122 -1.59 4.38 31.48
CA SER A 122 -0.65 3.35 32.00
C SER A 122 0.37 2.76 31.03
N ALA A 123 1.60 3.27 31.11
CA ALA A 123 2.79 2.85 30.37
C ALA A 123 3.35 1.47 30.83
N SER A 124 2.57 0.40 30.69
CA SER A 124 3.00 -0.97 31.03
C SER A 124 2.41 -2.06 30.12
N GLN A 125 1.85 -1.69 28.95
CA GLN A 125 1.27 -2.64 27.97
C GLN A 125 1.64 -2.33 26.50
N GLU A 126 2.38 -1.25 26.22
CA GLU A 126 2.83 -0.88 24.87
C GLU A 126 4.27 -1.40 24.55
N GLU A 127 5.03 -1.84 25.55
CA GLU A 127 6.42 -2.26 25.38
C GLU A 127 6.61 -3.61 24.65
N ASP A 128 5.55 -4.39 24.44
CA ASP A 128 5.61 -5.74 23.84
C ASP A 128 4.80 -5.89 22.53
N GLN A 129 4.15 -4.82 22.05
CA GLN A 129 3.45 -4.86 20.75
C GLN A 129 4.47 -4.82 19.59
N VAL A 130 4.31 -5.72 18.62
CA VAL A 130 5.11 -5.75 17.39
C VAL A 130 4.30 -5.10 16.26
N GLU A 131 4.91 -4.20 15.51
CA GLU A 131 4.29 -3.62 14.30
C GLU A 131 4.41 -4.62 13.13
N PRO A 132 3.34 -4.85 12.34
CA PRO A 132 3.40 -5.74 11.18
C PRO A 132 4.31 -5.17 10.08
N LEU A 133 4.99 -6.04 9.33
CA LEU A 133 5.86 -5.63 8.22
C LEU A 133 5.06 -5.49 6.92
N PRO A 134 5.18 -4.37 6.18
CA PRO A 134 4.59 -4.24 4.84
C PRO A 134 5.19 -5.27 3.88
N MET A 135 4.34 -5.93 3.10
CA MET A 135 4.73 -7.02 2.17
C MET A 135 5.47 -6.52 0.92
N VAL A 136 6.65 -5.95 1.10
CA VAL A 136 7.50 -5.36 0.05
C VAL A 136 8.91 -5.93 0.06
N GLN A 137 9.53 -5.99 -1.11
CA GLN A 137 10.90 -6.46 -1.26
C GLN A 137 11.89 -5.33 -0.97
N SER A 138 13.11 -5.67 -0.55
CA SER A 138 14.18 -4.68 -0.37
C SER A 138 14.45 -3.90 -1.67
N ALA A 139 14.35 -4.56 -2.83
CA ALA A 139 14.45 -3.92 -4.14
C ALA A 139 13.39 -2.84 -4.41
N ASP A 140 12.16 -2.98 -3.88
CA ASP A 140 11.11 -1.96 -4.02
C ASP A 140 11.49 -0.67 -3.28
N ILE A 141 12.00 -0.84 -2.05
CA ILE A 141 12.48 0.25 -1.18
C ILE A 141 13.69 0.94 -1.84
N LEU A 142 14.66 0.18 -2.36
CA LEU A 142 15.81 0.75 -3.08
C LEU A 142 15.36 1.58 -4.30
N GLY A 143 14.43 1.05 -5.10
CA GLY A 143 13.91 1.76 -6.27
C GLY A 143 13.19 3.06 -5.92
N LEU A 144 12.42 3.09 -4.82
CA LEU A 144 11.82 4.31 -4.27
C LEU A 144 12.89 5.33 -3.88
N LEU A 145 13.92 4.92 -3.15
CA LEU A 145 14.97 5.83 -2.66
C LEU A 145 15.81 6.41 -3.81
N GLU A 146 16.13 5.59 -4.81
CA GLU A 146 16.84 6.02 -6.02
C GLU A 146 15.98 6.96 -6.89
N PHE A 147 14.67 6.72 -6.98
CA PHE A 147 13.73 7.66 -7.61
C PHE A 147 13.69 9.00 -6.88
N LEU A 148 13.59 8.99 -5.54
CA LEU A 148 13.55 10.21 -4.74
C LEU A 148 14.84 11.02 -4.88
N GLU A 149 16.02 10.40 -4.84
CA GLU A 149 17.30 11.08 -5.05
C GLU A 149 17.38 11.70 -6.45
N ALA A 150 16.90 11.02 -7.49
CA ALA A 150 16.80 11.56 -8.84
C ALA A 150 15.85 12.78 -8.96
N GLN A 151 14.90 12.94 -8.03
CA GLN A 151 14.03 14.13 -7.90
C GLN A 151 14.57 15.18 -6.90
N GLY A 152 15.82 15.05 -6.41
CA GLY A 152 16.42 15.97 -5.44
C GLY A 152 16.07 15.67 -3.98
N GLY A 153 15.66 14.44 -3.69
CA GLY A 153 15.39 13.91 -2.35
C GLY A 153 13.98 14.17 -1.83
N THR A 154 13.03 14.55 -2.69
CA THR A 154 11.62 14.73 -2.34
C THR A 154 10.71 14.51 -3.56
N SER A 155 9.53 13.92 -3.35
CA SER A 155 8.48 13.81 -4.38
C SER A 155 7.10 13.71 -3.74
N ASP A 156 6.05 13.93 -4.55
CA ASP A 156 4.67 13.68 -4.15
C ASP A 156 4.30 12.21 -4.44
N LEU A 157 3.56 11.56 -3.53
CA LEU A 157 3.18 10.14 -3.63
C LEU A 157 2.51 9.78 -4.97
N PHE A 158 1.71 10.68 -5.54
CA PHE A 158 1.05 10.46 -6.84
C PHE A 158 2.03 10.63 -8.01
N GLN A 159 3.04 11.50 -7.85
CA GLN A 159 4.13 11.60 -8.83
C GLN A 159 5.02 10.36 -8.81
N VAL A 160 5.32 9.78 -7.64
CA VAL A 160 6.03 8.49 -7.54
C VAL A 160 5.27 7.41 -8.31
N ALA A 161 3.98 7.19 -8.02
CA ALA A 161 3.17 6.17 -8.68
C ALA A 161 3.08 6.36 -10.21
N SER A 162 2.80 7.59 -10.66
CA SER A 162 2.63 7.90 -12.09
C SER A 162 3.92 7.80 -12.92
N HIS A 163 5.09 8.11 -12.36
CA HIS A 163 6.36 7.98 -13.08
C HIS A 163 6.88 6.53 -13.07
N THR A 164 6.76 5.84 -11.93
CA THR A 164 7.23 4.45 -11.79
C THR A 164 6.30 3.42 -12.45
N HIS A 165 5.06 3.81 -12.81
CA HIS A 165 3.99 2.92 -13.27
C HIS A 165 3.60 1.83 -12.25
N VAL A 166 3.92 2.06 -10.97
CA VAL A 166 3.58 1.18 -9.84
C VAL A 166 2.20 1.58 -9.29
N PRO A 167 1.31 0.62 -8.95
CA PRO A 167 0.03 0.92 -8.31
C PRO A 167 0.19 1.76 -7.04
N PHE A 168 -0.78 2.64 -6.76
CA PHE A 168 -0.66 3.61 -5.68
C PHE A 168 -0.56 2.95 -4.30
N GLU A 169 -1.30 1.87 -4.11
CA GLU A 169 -1.31 1.01 -2.91
C GLU A 169 0.08 0.36 -2.69
N ARG A 170 0.75 -0.02 -3.78
CA ARG A 170 2.11 -0.55 -3.76
C ARG A 170 3.15 0.53 -3.44
N VAL A 171 2.93 1.77 -3.90
CA VAL A 171 3.75 2.91 -3.48
C VAL A 171 3.58 3.19 -1.99
N LEU A 172 2.34 3.26 -1.47
CA LEU A 172 2.08 3.49 -0.04
C LEU A 172 2.76 2.44 0.85
N THR A 173 2.63 1.15 0.52
CA THR A 173 3.27 0.06 1.28
C THR A 173 4.80 0.10 1.21
N THR A 174 5.38 0.48 0.05
CA THR A 174 6.84 0.65 -0.10
C THR A 174 7.35 1.85 0.69
N VAL A 175 6.59 2.94 0.71
CA VAL A 175 6.90 4.16 1.46
C VAL A 175 6.82 3.89 2.96
N LYS A 176 5.77 3.23 3.45
CA LYS A 176 5.64 2.81 4.86
C LYS A 176 6.83 1.94 5.30
N ALA A 177 7.29 1.03 4.45
CA ALA A 177 8.46 0.21 4.74
C ALA A 177 9.77 1.01 4.77
N ALA A 178 9.94 1.97 3.86
CA ALA A 178 11.09 2.87 3.88
C ALA A 178 11.08 3.81 5.11
N GLU A 179 9.91 4.21 5.59
CA GLU A 179 9.70 5.00 6.80
C GLU A 179 10.01 4.19 8.08
N MET A 180 9.61 2.91 8.13
CA MET A 180 10.00 1.99 9.21
C MET A 180 11.51 1.78 9.34
N LEU A 181 12.28 2.07 8.29
CA LEU A 181 13.74 2.02 8.28
C LEU A 181 14.41 3.40 8.45
N ASP A 182 13.64 4.45 8.83
CA ASP A 182 14.12 5.85 8.92
C ASP A 182 14.78 6.34 7.61
N LEU A 183 14.40 5.81 6.44
CA LEU A 183 14.97 6.19 5.14
C LEU A 183 14.16 7.31 4.47
N VAL A 184 12.85 7.40 4.75
CA VAL A 184 11.98 8.50 4.32
C VAL A 184 11.08 9.02 5.45
N ASP A 185 10.73 10.30 5.39
CA ASP A 185 9.60 10.90 6.12
C ASP A 185 8.44 11.16 5.15
N THR A 186 7.21 11.17 5.66
CA THR A 186 5.97 11.27 4.88
C THR A 186 5.04 12.44 5.27
N PRO A 187 5.50 13.71 5.35
CA PRO A 187 4.62 14.81 5.69
C PRO A 187 3.53 15.03 4.64
N LYS A 188 2.28 14.74 5.00
CA LYS A 188 1.05 14.88 4.20
C LYS A 188 1.01 13.95 2.97
N ARG A 189 1.43 14.46 1.81
CA ARG A 189 1.46 13.76 0.52
C ARG A 189 2.88 13.59 -0.03
N SER A 190 3.85 14.21 0.62
CA SER A 190 5.23 14.24 0.13
C SER A 190 6.04 13.17 0.84
N VAL A 191 6.83 12.42 0.08
CA VAL A 191 7.87 11.54 0.60
C VAL A 191 9.19 12.25 0.42
N LEU A 192 9.97 12.35 1.49
CA LEU A 192 11.28 12.99 1.46
C LEU A 192 12.35 12.11 2.11
N LEU A 193 13.56 12.11 1.55
CA LEU A 193 14.68 11.37 2.13
C LEU A 193 15.11 12.02 3.45
N THR A 194 15.12 11.23 4.53
CA THR A 194 15.67 11.65 5.84
C THR A 194 17.19 11.91 5.73
N PRO A 195 17.84 12.45 6.78
CA PRO A 195 19.30 12.49 6.85
C PRO A 195 19.96 11.10 6.79
N LEU A 196 19.26 10.03 7.16
CA LEU A 196 19.73 8.65 6.97
C LEU A 196 19.53 8.19 5.53
N GLY A 197 18.35 8.36 4.94
CA GLY A 197 18.06 8.02 3.55
C GLY A 197 19.03 8.68 2.56
N LYS A 198 19.35 9.96 2.77
CA LYS A 198 20.35 10.69 1.96
C LYS A 198 21.77 10.12 2.08
N ARG A 199 22.16 9.67 3.27
CA ARG A 199 23.44 8.96 3.47
C ARG A 199 23.41 7.59 2.79
N PHE A 200 22.31 6.88 2.89
CA PHE A 200 22.12 5.55 2.32
C PHE A 200 22.22 5.55 0.78
N VAL A 201 21.50 6.44 0.08
CA VAL A 201 21.56 6.49 -1.40
C VAL A 201 22.95 6.90 -1.91
N ASN A 202 23.67 7.74 -1.17
CA ASN A 202 25.03 8.19 -1.52
C ASN A 202 26.15 7.25 -1.00
N ALA A 203 25.81 6.22 -0.23
CA ALA A 203 26.75 5.23 0.29
C ALA A 203 27.11 4.16 -0.76
N ASN A 204 28.29 3.54 -0.61
CA ASN A 204 28.65 2.33 -1.35
C ASN A 204 27.83 1.13 -0.85
N MET A 205 27.95 -0.03 -1.53
CA MET A 205 27.13 -1.20 -1.20
C MET A 205 27.35 -1.73 0.23
N ASP A 206 28.58 -1.70 0.73
CA ASP A 206 28.90 -2.25 2.05
C ASP A 206 28.39 -1.32 3.16
N ASP A 207 28.59 -0.01 3.02
CA ASP A 207 27.98 1.01 3.89
C ASP A 207 26.43 0.95 3.84
N ARG A 208 25.82 0.69 2.68
CA ARG A 208 24.34 0.51 2.56
C ARG A 208 23.87 -0.70 3.38
N LYS A 209 24.54 -1.85 3.30
CA LYS A 209 24.20 -3.04 4.09
C LYS A 209 24.30 -2.75 5.59
N ASP A 210 25.38 -2.09 6.03
CA ASP A 210 25.57 -1.71 7.43
C ASP A 210 24.47 -0.77 7.95
N LEU A 211 24.12 0.27 7.18
CA LEU A 211 23.04 1.19 7.54
C LEU A 211 21.68 0.46 7.59
N TRP A 212 21.39 -0.41 6.62
CA TRP A 212 20.17 -1.22 6.61
C TRP A 212 20.10 -2.16 7.81
N ARG A 213 21.20 -2.88 8.09
CA ARG A 213 21.32 -3.80 9.23
C ARG A 213 21.04 -3.11 10.56
N ALA A 214 21.57 -1.90 10.74
CA ALA A 214 21.30 -1.10 11.92
C ALA A 214 19.80 -0.82 12.08
N GLN A 215 19.13 -0.40 11.00
CA GLN A 215 17.70 -0.10 11.01
C GLN A 215 16.81 -1.34 11.21
N LEU A 216 17.17 -2.49 10.64
CA LEU A 216 16.49 -3.74 10.97
C LEU A 216 16.54 -4.02 12.47
N LEU A 217 17.66 -3.76 13.13
CA LEU A 217 17.80 -4.00 14.57
C LEU A 217 17.06 -2.99 15.45
N GLU A 218 16.56 -1.88 14.90
CA GLU A 218 15.60 -0.99 15.58
C GLU A 218 14.17 -1.56 15.55
N LEU A 219 13.85 -2.44 14.60
CA LEU A 219 12.56 -3.14 14.52
C LEU A 219 12.51 -4.34 15.49
N ARG A 220 11.44 -4.40 16.32
CA ARG A 220 11.24 -5.46 17.34
C ARG A 220 11.31 -6.88 16.76
N LEU A 221 10.68 -7.11 15.60
CA LEU A 221 10.59 -8.45 15.00
C LEU A 221 11.97 -9.01 14.59
N PHE A 222 12.87 -8.18 14.06
CA PHE A 222 14.22 -8.59 13.71
C PHE A 222 15.13 -8.80 14.93
N ARG A 223 14.89 -8.09 16.05
CA ARG A 223 15.54 -8.41 17.32
C ARG A 223 15.13 -9.79 17.83
N VAL A 224 13.83 -10.13 17.78
CA VAL A 224 13.33 -11.47 18.12
C VAL A 224 13.98 -12.53 17.23
N VAL A 225 14.04 -12.35 15.90
CA VAL A 225 14.74 -13.28 14.98
C VAL A 225 16.20 -13.49 15.37
N LYS A 226 16.92 -12.41 15.73
CA LYS A 226 18.32 -12.47 16.17
C LYS A 226 18.50 -13.18 17.51
N GLU A 227 17.57 -12.99 18.46
CA GLU A 227 17.56 -13.68 19.75
C GLU A 227 17.26 -15.17 19.56
N MET A 228 16.27 -15.53 18.75
CA MET A 228 15.96 -16.93 18.40
C MET A 228 17.15 -17.63 17.72
N LEU A 229 17.81 -16.96 16.75
CA LEU A 229 19.03 -17.46 16.11
C LEU A 229 20.17 -17.71 17.12
N HIS A 230 20.25 -16.93 18.19
CA HIS A 230 21.25 -17.14 19.24
C HIS A 230 20.88 -18.29 20.18
N LEU A 231 19.59 -18.49 20.45
CA LEU A 231 19.08 -19.58 21.30
C LEU A 231 19.15 -20.95 20.61
N GLU A 232 18.87 -21.02 19.31
CA GLU A 232 18.93 -22.24 18.48
C GLU A 232 20.36 -22.53 17.94
N GLU A 233 21.39 -22.17 18.70
CA GLU A 233 22.83 -22.38 18.38
C GLU A 233 23.29 -21.93 16.97
N GLY A 234 22.54 -21.06 16.30
CA GLY A 234 22.83 -20.56 14.94
C GLY A 234 22.11 -21.29 13.80
N GLU A 235 21.18 -22.22 14.04
CA GLU A 235 20.31 -22.79 13.01
C GLU A 235 18.82 -22.70 13.41
N LEU A 236 18.16 -21.60 13.06
CA LEU A 236 16.74 -21.36 13.38
C LEU A 236 15.83 -21.96 12.29
N PRO A 237 14.96 -22.95 12.59
CA PRO A 237 14.02 -23.50 11.62
C PRO A 237 12.94 -22.50 11.19
N LYS A 238 12.54 -22.54 9.92
CA LYS A 238 11.46 -21.72 9.36
C LYS A 238 10.17 -21.91 10.16
N GLU A 239 9.80 -23.15 10.48
CA GLU A 239 8.58 -23.47 11.22
C GLU A 239 8.57 -22.88 12.64
N ALA A 240 9.73 -22.78 13.30
CA ALA A 240 9.84 -22.16 14.62
C ALA A 240 9.61 -20.65 14.53
N LEU A 241 10.21 -19.99 13.54
CA LEU A 241 9.99 -18.56 13.30
C LEU A 241 8.55 -18.25 12.86
N LEU A 242 7.92 -19.09 12.03
CA LEU A 242 6.51 -18.94 11.66
C LEU A 242 5.57 -19.03 12.87
N GLN A 243 5.86 -19.93 13.82
CA GLN A 243 5.09 -20.03 15.07
C GLN A 243 5.24 -18.77 15.94
N GLU A 244 6.45 -18.22 16.06
CA GLU A 244 6.70 -16.98 16.79
C GLU A 244 6.00 -15.77 16.13
N ILE A 245 6.06 -15.67 14.80
CA ILE A 245 5.34 -14.65 14.03
C ILE A 245 3.84 -14.76 14.27
N ALA A 246 3.25 -15.95 14.11
CA ALA A 246 1.81 -16.17 14.32
C ALA A 246 1.37 -15.89 15.77
N THR A 247 2.27 -16.08 16.74
CA THR A 247 2.02 -15.79 18.16
C THR A 247 2.00 -14.29 18.45
N ARG A 248 2.89 -13.51 17.80
CA ARG A 248 3.00 -12.05 18.02
C ARG A 248 2.08 -11.22 17.11
N LEU A 249 1.80 -11.72 15.90
CA LEU A 249 1.02 -11.05 14.86
C LEU A 249 -0.16 -11.96 14.41
N PRO A 250 -1.13 -12.26 15.29
CA PRO A 250 -2.18 -13.27 15.03
C PRO A 250 -3.21 -12.88 13.96
N MET A 251 -3.13 -11.66 13.40
CA MET A 251 -3.99 -11.16 12.33
C MET A 251 -3.27 -11.08 10.97
N GLU A 252 -1.95 -11.30 10.94
CA GLU A 252 -1.14 -11.28 9.73
C GLU A 252 -0.97 -12.65 9.11
N ASP A 253 -0.55 -12.71 7.85
CA ASP A 253 -0.05 -13.93 7.23
C ASP A 253 1.40 -14.20 7.70
N PRO A 254 1.68 -15.27 8.46
CA PRO A 254 3.02 -15.55 8.96
C PRO A 254 4.03 -15.85 7.84
N GLU A 255 3.57 -16.44 6.73
CA GLU A 255 4.44 -16.79 5.59
C GLU A 255 4.84 -15.54 4.81
N ALA A 256 3.89 -14.66 4.48
CA ALA A 256 4.22 -13.40 3.81
C ALA A 256 5.10 -12.48 4.69
N THR A 257 4.89 -12.52 6.01
CA THR A 257 5.76 -11.83 6.98
C THR A 257 7.16 -12.44 7.00
N PHE A 258 7.28 -13.77 7.02
CA PHE A 258 8.55 -14.50 6.95
C PHE A 258 9.33 -14.17 5.67
N GLU A 259 8.69 -14.20 4.50
CA GLU A 259 9.35 -13.86 3.23
C GLU A 259 9.84 -12.41 3.22
N THR A 260 9.13 -11.49 3.89
CA THR A 260 9.56 -10.09 4.08
C THR A 260 10.77 -9.99 5.00
N ILE A 261 10.77 -10.71 6.14
CA ILE A 261 11.93 -10.85 7.04
C ILE A 261 13.16 -11.37 6.29
N VAL A 262 13.00 -12.41 5.47
CA VAL A 262 14.08 -12.99 4.67
C VAL A 262 14.58 -12.01 3.60
N ALA A 263 13.69 -11.34 2.87
CA ALA A 263 14.06 -10.38 1.83
C ALA A 263 14.86 -9.17 2.36
N TRP A 264 14.48 -8.67 3.54
CA TRP A 264 15.14 -7.53 4.17
C TRP A 264 16.41 -7.96 4.90
N GLY A 265 16.37 -9.07 5.66
CA GLY A 265 17.52 -9.60 6.41
C GLY A 265 18.68 -10.04 5.53
N ARG A 266 18.39 -10.60 4.35
CA ARG A 266 19.41 -10.93 3.32
C ARG A 266 20.04 -9.71 2.67
N PHE A 267 19.31 -8.61 2.48
CA PHE A 267 19.91 -7.37 1.99
C PHE A 267 20.81 -6.73 3.05
N GLY A 268 20.35 -6.71 4.30
CA GLY A 268 21.09 -6.15 5.42
C GLY A 268 22.19 -7.03 5.99
N GLU A 269 22.57 -8.14 5.35
CA GLU A 269 23.65 -9.03 5.84
C GLU A 269 23.52 -9.36 7.35
N LEU A 270 22.28 -9.70 7.75
CA LEU A 270 21.90 -9.98 9.15
C LEU A 270 21.82 -11.50 9.43
N PHE A 271 21.39 -12.27 8.43
CA PHE A 271 21.34 -13.73 8.42
C PHE A 271 21.16 -14.23 6.97
N ALA A 272 21.53 -15.49 6.73
CA ALA A 272 21.26 -16.19 5.48
C ALA A 272 20.09 -17.17 5.66
N TYR A 273 19.21 -17.29 4.66
CA TYR A 273 18.21 -18.36 4.60
C TYR A 273 18.70 -19.49 3.68
N ARG A 274 18.63 -20.74 4.15
CA ARG A 274 19.07 -21.95 3.44
C ARG A 274 17.85 -22.76 2.99
N GLU A 275 17.30 -22.43 1.84
CA GLU A 275 16.08 -23.05 1.27
C GLU A 275 16.10 -24.58 1.29
N GLU A 276 17.24 -25.22 0.94
CA GLU A 276 17.40 -26.69 0.95
C GLU A 276 17.18 -27.35 2.32
N ARG A 277 17.39 -26.60 3.41
CA ARG A 277 17.27 -27.08 4.79
C ARG A 277 16.10 -26.47 5.56
N GLY A 278 15.47 -25.42 5.03
CA GLY A 278 14.40 -24.68 5.72
C GLY A 278 14.88 -23.92 6.97
N VAL A 279 16.16 -23.51 7.05
CA VAL A 279 16.72 -22.84 8.25
C VAL A 279 17.33 -21.48 7.93
N LEU A 280 17.21 -20.53 8.86
CA LEU A 280 18.02 -19.33 8.93
C LEU A 280 19.33 -19.66 9.66
N THR A 281 20.44 -19.09 9.20
CA THR A 281 21.75 -19.15 9.86
C THR A 281 22.35 -17.75 9.97
N PRO A 282 23.31 -17.51 10.89
CA PRO A 282 24.27 -16.42 10.72
C PRO A 282 24.88 -16.43 9.31
N GLU A 283 25.33 -15.27 8.88
CA GLU A 283 26.03 -15.10 7.60
C GLU A 283 27.54 -15.37 7.72
#